data_AF-A0A852RW99-F1
#
_entry.id   AF-A0A852RW99-F1
#
_cell.length_a   1.000
_cell.length_b   1.000
_cell.length_c   1.000
_cell.angle_alpha   90.00
_cell.angle_beta   90.00
_cell.angle_gamma   90.00
#
_symmetry.space_group_name_H-M   'P 1'
#
loop_
_entity.id
_entity.type
_entity.pdbx_description
1 polymer ?
#
loop_
_entity_poly.entity_id
_entity_poly.type
_entity_poly.pdbx_seq_one_letter_code
_entity_poly.pdbx_strand_id
1 'polypeptide(L)'
;MEIQHELAELSRTAGPQVFDEAEPFRAAVDDFLTSDSVTTGELNLLVDAVRLRGFARLTEMLDRGAAPAAALDAAAEQLARDRGTTEVAGAGWALAVLGFAVGRVGEDQVRVRRAAMIAGPGSVPAPPSAPPPAPAALTLPAQQLAPPQPQPAATLPPPPPVAAQPVAPLPLRAQPLPVLPPLPRRRGRTGLVVGLVALVVLVLAAGGAGVAVLLHALSSDDGPTTARSGPGTSTPTSSATGDGTGDSDVPTDSGDGADDPLGIGYPHRDLACGSGFIVVLTSSEGPSPAATAGEALDRFPRAGGRAYLEPGQSCPNLSNLTNKVNLSVVPYLGPFPDAVGACEARMASTDTTTYVIGVAEDATAATYCACSYDAADLPPLNDVDDADPVGNDRFWTLELQYMLWEAGYNPDKLVPGRYGERTVAFVRALQADHDLTTTGALDAATWTALQDRVCP
;
A
#
# COMPACT_ATOMS: atom_id res chain seq x y z
N MET A 1 -8.78 -6.13 -7.46
CA MET A 1 -8.85 -6.87 -8.75
C MET A 1 -7.43 -7.24 -9.17
N GLU A 2 -7.19 -8.10 -10.17
CA GLU A 2 -5.81 -8.27 -10.65
C GLU A 2 -5.39 -7.03 -11.47
N ILE A 3 -4.17 -6.55 -11.26
CA ILE A 3 -3.63 -5.31 -11.84
C ILE A 3 -3.83 -5.16 -13.37
N GLN A 4 -3.75 -6.25 -14.13
CA GLN A 4 -3.93 -6.19 -15.57
C GLN A 4 -5.36 -5.81 -15.98
N HIS A 5 -6.36 -6.11 -15.16
CA HIS A 5 -7.75 -5.69 -15.38
C HIS A 5 -7.94 -4.21 -15.05
N GLU A 6 -7.30 -3.73 -13.99
CA GLU A 6 -7.31 -2.30 -13.62
C GLU A 6 -6.63 -1.46 -14.71
N LEU A 7 -5.48 -1.90 -15.24
CA LEU A 7 -4.81 -1.23 -16.35
C LEU A 7 -5.59 -1.33 -17.68
N ALA A 8 -6.31 -2.43 -17.91
CA ALA A 8 -7.23 -2.52 -19.06
C ALA A 8 -8.38 -1.51 -18.93
N GLU A 9 -8.89 -1.30 -17.72
CA GLU A 9 -9.92 -0.29 -17.46
C GLU A 9 -9.39 1.13 -17.59
N LEU A 10 -8.17 1.39 -17.11
CA LEU A 10 -7.46 2.64 -17.36
C LEU A 10 -7.32 2.89 -18.87
N SER A 11 -6.91 1.88 -19.65
CA SER A 11 -6.78 2.00 -21.11
C SER A 11 -8.12 2.30 -21.79
N ARG A 12 -9.22 1.69 -21.35
CA ARG A 12 -10.56 1.97 -21.88
C ARG A 12 -11.02 3.40 -21.56
N THR A 13 -10.65 3.91 -20.39
CA THR A 13 -11.11 5.20 -19.87
C THR A 13 -10.27 6.37 -20.41
N ALA A 14 -8.94 6.26 -20.32
CA ALA A 14 -7.99 7.29 -20.74
C ALA A 14 -7.53 7.15 -22.20
N GLY A 15 -7.76 5.98 -22.81
CA GLY A 15 -7.25 5.61 -24.13
C GLY A 15 -5.87 4.93 -24.08
N PRO A 16 -5.50 4.14 -25.11
CA PRO A 16 -4.23 3.41 -25.13
C PRO A 16 -2.99 4.31 -25.15
N GLN A 17 -3.14 5.57 -25.58
CA GLN A 17 -2.06 6.56 -25.61
C GLN A 17 -1.52 6.92 -24.21
N VAL A 18 -2.24 6.57 -23.14
CA VAL A 18 -1.73 6.72 -21.76
C VAL A 18 -0.42 5.96 -21.56
N PHE A 19 -0.16 4.91 -22.35
CA PHE A 19 1.05 4.09 -22.28
C PHE A 19 2.17 4.57 -23.22
N ASP A 20 2.02 5.70 -23.91
CA ASP A 20 3.04 6.21 -24.84
C ASP A 20 4.16 6.97 -24.13
N GLU A 21 3.86 7.60 -22.99
CA GLU A 21 4.78 8.42 -22.21
C GLU A 21 4.75 8.05 -20.72
N ALA A 22 5.94 7.94 -20.10
CA ALA A 22 6.06 7.40 -18.75
C ALA A 22 5.51 8.32 -17.65
N GLU A 23 5.64 9.65 -17.80
CA GLU A 23 5.13 10.62 -16.83
C GLU A 23 3.59 10.64 -16.78
N PRO A 24 2.88 10.82 -17.91
CA PRO A 24 1.42 10.68 -17.94
C PRO A 24 0.93 9.30 -17.47
N PHE A 25 1.62 8.23 -17.88
CA PHE A 25 1.31 6.88 -17.42
C PHE A 25 1.41 6.76 -15.90
N ARG A 26 2.51 7.23 -15.31
CA ARG A 26 2.75 7.16 -13.87
C ARG A 26 1.68 7.92 -13.08
N ALA A 27 1.35 9.13 -13.53
CA ALA A 27 0.32 9.96 -12.91
C ALA A 27 -1.05 9.28 -12.99
N ALA A 28 -1.43 8.79 -14.17
CA ALA A 28 -2.70 8.09 -14.36
C ALA A 28 -2.81 6.82 -13.51
N VAL A 29 -1.70 6.08 -13.36
CA VAL A 29 -1.64 4.90 -12.50
C VAL A 29 -1.78 5.26 -11.02
N ASP A 30 -1.16 6.34 -10.55
CA ASP A 30 -1.32 6.81 -9.16
C ASP A 30 -2.77 7.21 -8.83
N ASP A 31 -3.48 7.76 -9.82
CA ASP A 31 -4.88 8.15 -9.65
C ASP A 31 -5.86 6.97 -9.74
N PHE A 32 -5.47 5.90 -10.46
CA PHE A 32 -6.38 4.82 -10.86
C PHE A 32 -6.18 3.51 -10.09
N LEU A 33 -4.94 3.15 -9.74
CA LEU A 33 -4.67 1.94 -8.98
C LEU A 33 -4.86 2.20 -7.49
N THR A 34 -5.54 1.27 -6.81
CA THR A 34 -5.56 1.27 -5.34
C THR A 34 -4.22 0.77 -4.82
N SER A 35 -3.79 1.31 -3.67
CA SER A 35 -2.42 1.14 -3.11
C SER A 35 -2.02 -0.31 -2.80
N ASP A 36 -2.95 -1.25 -2.93
CA ASP A 36 -2.85 -2.66 -2.57
C ASP A 36 -2.76 -3.62 -3.77
N SER A 37 -3.05 -3.18 -5.01
CA SER A 37 -3.08 -4.06 -6.18
C SER A 37 -1.70 -4.30 -6.82
N VAL A 38 -0.72 -3.44 -6.52
CA VAL A 38 0.63 -3.48 -7.10
C VAL A 38 1.70 -3.12 -6.06
N THR A 39 2.79 -3.88 -6.03
CA THR A 39 3.96 -3.48 -5.23
C THR A 39 4.69 -2.31 -5.89
N THR A 40 5.38 -1.48 -5.10
CA THR A 40 6.18 -0.37 -5.66
C THR A 40 7.22 -0.86 -6.70
N GLY A 41 7.78 -2.05 -6.50
CA GLY A 41 8.71 -2.67 -7.46
C GLY A 41 8.04 -3.01 -8.80
N GLU A 42 6.87 -3.65 -8.76
CA GLU A 42 6.06 -3.97 -9.94
C GLU A 42 5.61 -2.72 -10.69
N LEU A 43 5.23 -1.67 -9.95
CA LEU A 43 4.85 -0.39 -10.52
C LEU A 43 6.04 0.27 -11.26
N ASN A 44 7.22 0.26 -10.65
CA ASN A 44 8.44 0.75 -11.29
C ASN A 44 8.77 -0.07 -12.55
N LEU A 45 8.55 -1.39 -12.55
CA LEU A 45 8.72 -2.24 -13.73
C LEU A 45 7.79 -1.83 -14.88
N LEU A 46 6.52 -1.55 -14.60
CA LEU A 46 5.55 -1.10 -15.60
C LEU A 46 5.93 0.26 -16.16
N VAL A 47 6.30 1.20 -15.30
CA VAL A 47 6.71 2.55 -15.71
C VAL A 47 8.00 2.49 -16.54
N ASP A 48 8.96 1.64 -16.17
CA ASP A 48 10.18 1.40 -16.93
C ASP A 48 9.90 0.83 -18.32
N ALA A 49 8.94 -0.09 -18.44
CA ALA A 49 8.55 -0.68 -19.71
C ALA A 49 8.04 0.38 -20.71
N VAL A 50 7.35 1.42 -20.22
CA VAL A 50 6.94 2.59 -21.01
C VAL A 50 8.12 3.54 -21.24
N ARG A 51 8.82 3.94 -20.18
CA ARG A 51 9.94 4.90 -20.20
C ARG A 51 11.05 4.51 -21.17
N LEU A 52 11.42 3.24 -21.19
CA LEU A 52 12.47 2.69 -22.04
C LEU A 52 11.94 2.17 -23.38
N ARG A 53 10.68 2.49 -23.72
CA ARG A 53 10.02 2.11 -24.97
C ARG A 53 9.95 0.60 -25.22
N GLY A 54 10.03 -0.22 -24.16
CA GLY A 54 9.83 -1.66 -24.23
C GLY A 54 8.43 -2.01 -24.73
N PHE A 55 7.41 -1.32 -24.22
CA PHE A 55 6.02 -1.52 -24.64
C PHE A 55 5.80 -1.14 -26.12
N ALA A 56 6.30 0.03 -26.54
CA ALA A 56 6.22 0.46 -27.94
C ALA A 56 6.89 -0.54 -28.91
N ARG A 57 8.01 -1.14 -28.49
CA ARG A 57 8.70 -2.18 -29.26
C ARG A 57 7.87 -3.46 -29.36
N LEU A 58 7.23 -3.88 -28.27
CA LEU A 58 6.30 -5.02 -28.27
C LEU A 58 5.16 -4.79 -29.27
N THR A 59 4.48 -3.65 -29.19
CA THR A 59 3.35 -3.33 -30.08
C THR A 59 3.77 -3.30 -31.54
N GLU A 60 4.94 -2.73 -31.86
CA GLU A 60 5.47 -2.71 -33.22
C GLU A 60 5.72 -4.12 -33.79
N MET A 61 6.24 -5.05 -32.98
CA MET A 61 6.41 -6.45 -33.42
C MET A 61 5.07 -7.13 -33.66
N LEU A 62 4.09 -6.91 -32.78
CA LEU A 62 2.74 -7.47 -32.92
C LEU A 62 2.02 -6.91 -34.15
N ASP A 63 2.18 -5.62 -34.44
CA ASP A 63 1.61 -4.98 -35.64
C ASP A 63 2.23 -5.52 -36.94
N ARG A 64 3.48 -5.99 -36.89
CA ARG A 64 4.13 -6.70 -38.00
C ARG A 64 3.76 -8.19 -38.08
N GLY A 65 2.85 -8.66 -37.23
CA GLY A 65 2.34 -10.03 -37.23
C GLY A 65 3.21 -11.05 -36.49
N ALA A 66 4.10 -10.61 -35.59
CA ALA A 66 4.85 -11.53 -34.74
C ALA A 66 3.90 -12.29 -33.79
N ALA A 67 4.21 -13.56 -33.52
CA ALA A 67 3.47 -14.35 -32.53
C ALA A 67 3.64 -13.74 -31.11
N PRO A 68 2.56 -13.56 -30.32
CA PRO A 68 2.62 -12.83 -29.05
C PRO A 68 3.67 -13.32 -28.07
N ALA A 69 3.80 -14.65 -27.89
CA ALA A 69 4.79 -15.22 -26.98
C ALA A 69 6.24 -14.88 -27.40
N ALA A 70 6.57 -15.04 -28.68
CA ALA A 70 7.91 -14.74 -29.21
C ALA A 70 8.22 -13.24 -29.19
N ALA A 71 7.22 -12.40 -29.46
CA ALA A 71 7.34 -10.94 -29.35
C ALA A 71 7.61 -10.52 -27.90
N LEU A 72 6.91 -11.11 -26.93
CA LEU A 72 7.15 -10.86 -25.51
C LEU A 72 8.56 -11.26 -25.08
N ASP A 73 9.05 -12.44 -25.47
CA ASP A 73 10.40 -12.88 -25.14
C ASP A 73 11.47 -11.89 -25.65
N ALA A 74 11.39 -11.51 -26.93
CA ALA A 74 12.34 -10.60 -27.53
C ALA A 74 12.29 -9.19 -26.91
N ALA A 75 11.09 -8.67 -26.64
CA ALA A 75 10.93 -7.36 -26.01
C ALA A 75 11.40 -7.36 -24.56
N ALA A 76 11.13 -8.42 -23.80
CA ALA A 76 11.53 -8.58 -22.41
C ALA A 76 13.05 -8.62 -22.25
N GLU A 77 13.74 -9.40 -23.10
CA GLU A 77 15.20 -9.45 -23.09
C GLU A 77 15.83 -8.09 -23.37
N GLN A 78 15.30 -7.36 -24.37
CA GLN A 78 15.83 -6.05 -24.70
C GLN A 78 15.51 -5.03 -23.60
N LEU A 79 14.32 -5.07 -22.98
CA LEU A 79 13.97 -4.20 -21.85
C LEU A 79 14.88 -4.47 -20.63
N ALA A 80 15.16 -5.74 -20.31
CA ALA A 80 16.11 -6.08 -19.25
C ALA A 80 17.50 -5.50 -19.52
N ARG A 81 18.01 -5.61 -20.76
CA ARG A 81 19.27 -4.98 -21.19
C ARG A 81 19.24 -3.46 -21.07
N ASP A 82 18.16 -2.82 -21.55
CA ASP A 82 17.99 -1.37 -21.50
C ASP A 82 17.94 -0.85 -20.04
N ARG A 83 17.44 -1.66 -19.10
CA ARG A 83 17.46 -1.41 -17.64
C ARG A 83 18.79 -1.73 -16.96
N GLY A 84 19.76 -2.34 -17.65
CA GLY A 84 21.01 -2.78 -17.07
C GLY A 84 20.87 -3.96 -16.09
N THR A 85 19.83 -4.79 -16.25
CA THR A 85 19.56 -5.96 -15.40
C THR A 85 19.53 -7.25 -16.22
N THR A 86 19.70 -8.39 -15.55
CA THR A 86 19.51 -9.73 -16.13
C THR A 86 18.11 -10.30 -15.86
N GLU A 87 17.24 -9.52 -15.22
CA GLU A 87 15.90 -9.94 -14.81
C GLU A 87 14.88 -9.91 -15.97
N VAL A 88 14.99 -10.87 -16.89
CA VAL A 88 14.08 -10.99 -18.06
C VAL A 88 12.65 -11.33 -17.64
N ALA A 89 12.46 -12.07 -16.55
CA ALA A 89 11.14 -12.52 -16.10
C ALA A 89 10.25 -11.34 -15.66
N GLY A 90 10.76 -10.44 -14.82
CA GLY A 90 10.04 -9.24 -14.41
C GLY A 90 9.74 -8.30 -15.58
N ALA A 91 10.70 -8.12 -16.50
CA ALA A 91 10.50 -7.35 -17.73
C ALA A 91 9.39 -7.94 -18.62
N GLY A 92 9.36 -9.28 -18.76
CA GLY A 92 8.35 -9.99 -19.54
C GLY A 92 6.96 -9.94 -18.93
N TRP A 93 6.85 -10.00 -17.60
CA TRP A 93 5.59 -9.79 -16.90
C TRP A 93 5.03 -8.39 -17.13
N ALA A 94 5.85 -7.34 -16.93
CA ALA A 94 5.41 -5.96 -17.12
C ALA A 94 4.89 -5.71 -18.55
N LEU A 95 5.61 -6.20 -19.56
CA LEU A 95 5.21 -6.10 -20.96
C LEU A 95 3.93 -6.90 -21.28
N ALA A 96 3.75 -8.07 -20.68
CA ALA A 96 2.53 -8.85 -20.84
C ALA A 96 1.31 -8.15 -20.24
N VAL A 97 1.46 -7.55 -19.05
CA VAL A 97 0.40 -6.77 -18.38
C VAL A 97 -0.03 -5.57 -19.24
N LEU A 98 0.93 -4.77 -19.73
CA LEU A 98 0.63 -3.64 -20.62
C LEU A 98 0.02 -4.10 -21.94
N GLY A 99 0.53 -5.20 -22.52
CA GLY A 99 -0.02 -5.80 -23.74
C GLY A 99 -1.46 -6.30 -23.57
N PHE A 100 -1.79 -6.84 -22.39
CA PHE A 100 -3.14 -7.25 -22.04
C PHE A 100 -4.07 -6.05 -21.90
N ALA A 101 -3.61 -4.98 -21.25
CA ALA A 101 -4.39 -3.76 -21.05
C ALA A 101 -4.90 -3.15 -22.38
N VAL A 102 -4.11 -3.26 -23.46
CA VAL A 102 -4.50 -2.80 -24.80
C VAL A 102 -5.11 -3.90 -25.70
N GLY A 103 -5.40 -5.08 -25.16
CA GLY A 103 -6.03 -6.18 -25.89
C GLY A 103 -5.15 -6.84 -26.96
N ARG A 104 -3.82 -6.75 -26.83
CA ARG A 104 -2.84 -7.31 -27.78
C ARG A 104 -2.19 -8.61 -27.29
N VAL A 105 -2.24 -8.88 -26.00
CA VAL A 105 -1.71 -10.08 -25.34
C VAL A 105 -2.84 -10.76 -24.55
N GLY A 106 -2.89 -12.10 -24.58
CA GLY A 106 -3.89 -12.88 -23.85
C GLY A 106 -3.57 -13.01 -22.35
N GLU A 107 -4.59 -13.23 -21.52
CA GLU A 107 -4.47 -13.40 -20.07
C GLU A 107 -3.61 -14.60 -19.67
N ASP A 108 -3.58 -15.64 -20.53
CA ASP A 108 -2.73 -16.81 -20.37
C ASP A 108 -1.24 -16.44 -20.31
N GLN A 109 -0.81 -15.50 -21.17
CA GLN A 109 0.57 -15.03 -21.21
C GLN A 109 0.91 -14.23 -19.95
N VAL A 110 0.00 -13.37 -19.47
CA VAL A 110 0.19 -12.62 -18.21
C VAL A 110 0.42 -13.58 -17.04
N ARG A 111 -0.42 -14.61 -16.94
CA ARG A 111 -0.34 -15.62 -15.88
C ARG A 111 0.97 -16.42 -15.92
N VAL A 112 1.37 -16.89 -17.10
CA VAL A 112 2.63 -17.62 -17.29
C VAL A 112 3.84 -16.75 -16.91
N ARG A 113 3.85 -15.47 -17.31
CA ARG A 113 4.95 -14.56 -17.00
C ARG A 113 4.99 -14.16 -15.54
N ARG A 114 3.84 -13.96 -14.89
CA ARG A 114 3.77 -13.71 -13.45
C ARG A 114 4.35 -14.87 -12.65
N ALA A 115 3.99 -16.11 -13.02
CA ALA A 115 4.56 -17.31 -12.40
C ALA A 115 6.09 -17.38 -12.57
N ALA A 116 6.61 -17.04 -13.76
CA ALA A 116 8.04 -17.01 -14.02
C ALA A 116 8.78 -15.90 -13.22
N MET A 117 8.17 -14.73 -13.07
CA MET A 117 8.71 -13.63 -12.25
C MET A 117 8.82 -14.05 -10.79
N ILE A 118 7.76 -14.64 -10.22
CA ILE A 118 7.75 -15.11 -8.82
C ILE A 118 8.77 -16.23 -8.59
N ALA A 119 8.95 -17.13 -9.55
CA ALA A 119 9.87 -18.25 -9.42
C ALA A 119 11.36 -17.86 -9.47
N GLY A 120 11.68 -16.61 -9.86
CA GLY A 120 13.03 -16.05 -9.85
C GLY A 120 13.99 -16.63 -10.91
N PRO A 121 15.18 -16.03 -11.09
CA PRO A 121 16.18 -16.50 -12.04
C PRO A 121 16.79 -17.84 -11.58
N GLY A 122 16.46 -18.94 -12.27
CA GLY A 122 17.04 -20.27 -12.02
C GLY A 122 16.03 -21.41 -12.02
N SER A 123 14.74 -21.11 -11.94
CA SER A 123 13.65 -22.07 -12.09
C SER A 123 13.35 -22.28 -13.57
N VAL A 124 14.27 -22.95 -14.29
CA VAL A 124 13.92 -23.50 -15.60
C VAL A 124 12.83 -24.55 -15.34
N PRO A 125 11.61 -24.39 -15.87
CA PRO A 125 10.60 -25.42 -15.74
C PRO A 125 11.20 -26.71 -16.31
N ALA A 126 11.27 -27.75 -15.48
CA ALA A 126 11.81 -29.03 -15.89
C ALA A 126 11.14 -29.40 -17.22
N PRO A 127 11.91 -29.70 -18.28
CA PRO A 127 11.31 -30.06 -19.56
C PRO A 127 10.29 -31.18 -19.33
N PRO A 128 9.11 -31.13 -19.97
CA PRO A 128 8.08 -32.13 -19.75
C PRO A 128 8.72 -33.50 -19.89
N SER A 129 8.70 -34.27 -18.79
CA SER A 129 9.35 -35.58 -18.71
C SER A 129 9.00 -36.35 -19.97
N ALA A 130 10.03 -36.63 -20.79
CA ALA A 130 9.83 -37.39 -22.01
C ALA A 130 9.04 -38.66 -21.66
N PRO A 131 8.01 -39.03 -22.44
CA PRO A 131 7.28 -40.27 -22.20
C PRO A 131 8.29 -41.42 -22.09
N PRO A 132 8.09 -42.36 -21.14
CA PRO A 132 9.05 -43.42 -20.87
C PRO A 132 9.42 -44.13 -22.18
N PRO A 133 10.72 -44.37 -22.44
CA PRO A 133 11.16 -44.95 -23.70
C PRO A 133 10.47 -46.30 -23.89
N ALA A 134 9.75 -46.43 -25.00
CA ALA A 134 9.34 -47.74 -25.48
C ALA A 134 10.58 -48.63 -25.60
N PRO A 135 10.52 -49.92 -25.22
CA PRO A 135 11.67 -50.82 -25.28
C PRO A 135 12.12 -50.99 -26.74
N ALA A 136 13.18 -50.28 -27.12
CA ALA A 136 13.76 -50.36 -28.43
C ALA A 136 14.68 -51.59 -28.51
N ALA A 137 14.40 -52.42 -29.50
CA ALA A 137 15.16 -53.59 -29.87
C ALA A 137 16.63 -53.25 -30.13
N LEU A 138 17.49 -54.12 -29.61
CA LEU A 138 18.91 -54.22 -29.93
C LEU A 138 19.11 -54.30 -31.45
N THR A 139 19.94 -53.42 -32.03
CA THR A 139 21.09 -53.81 -32.88
C THR A 139 21.81 -52.61 -33.54
N LEU A 140 23.15 -52.75 -33.64
CA LEU A 140 24.11 -52.18 -34.63
C LEU A 140 24.83 -50.84 -34.29
N PRO A 141 26.06 -50.60 -34.83
CA PRO A 141 27.29 -50.76 -34.06
C PRO A 141 28.04 -49.45 -33.80
N ALA A 142 28.93 -49.51 -32.81
CA ALA A 142 29.79 -48.43 -32.33
C ALA A 142 30.60 -47.76 -33.46
N GLN A 143 30.32 -46.48 -33.71
CA GLN A 143 31.27 -45.59 -34.35
C GLN A 143 32.23 -45.04 -33.30
N GLN A 144 33.50 -45.45 -33.42
CA GLN A 144 34.63 -44.94 -32.66
C GLN A 144 34.80 -43.44 -32.92
N LEU A 145 34.49 -42.60 -31.93
CA LEU A 145 34.86 -41.18 -31.94
C LEU A 145 36.38 -41.06 -31.79
N ALA A 146 37.00 -40.36 -32.73
CA ALA A 146 38.40 -39.95 -32.66
C ALA A 146 38.63 -38.92 -31.53
N PRO A 147 39.82 -38.89 -30.91
CA PRO A 147 40.15 -37.93 -29.86
C PRO A 147 40.26 -36.49 -30.40
N PRO A 148 39.90 -35.47 -29.59
CA PRO A 148 39.92 -34.07 -29.98
C PRO A 148 41.35 -33.58 -30.22
N GLN A 149 41.59 -32.92 -31.35
CA GLN A 149 42.86 -32.25 -31.63
C GLN A 149 43.00 -30.96 -30.79
N PRO A 150 44.20 -30.60 -30.33
CA PRO A 150 44.45 -29.36 -29.59
C PRO A 150 44.28 -28.15 -30.51
N GLN A 151 43.45 -27.20 -30.12
CA GLN A 151 43.34 -25.90 -30.81
C GLN A 151 44.59 -25.04 -30.51
N PRO A 152 45.20 -24.39 -31.51
CA PRO A 152 46.31 -23.48 -31.30
C PRO A 152 45.84 -22.21 -30.58
N ALA A 153 46.57 -21.83 -29.53
CA ALA A 153 46.33 -20.62 -28.77
C ALA A 153 46.43 -19.38 -29.67
N ALA A 154 45.33 -18.63 -29.80
CA ALA A 154 45.32 -17.34 -30.47
C ALA A 154 46.03 -16.31 -29.59
N THR A 155 47.15 -15.79 -30.09
CA THR A 155 47.88 -14.67 -29.50
C THR A 155 47.05 -13.39 -29.63
N LEU A 156 46.64 -12.81 -28.50
CA LEU A 156 46.04 -11.49 -28.44
C LEU A 156 47.05 -10.42 -28.89
N PRO A 157 46.68 -9.48 -29.77
CA PRO A 157 47.54 -8.35 -30.12
C PRO A 157 47.68 -7.38 -28.93
N PRO A 158 48.84 -6.70 -28.80
CA PRO A 158 49.08 -5.76 -27.71
C PRO A 158 48.17 -4.52 -27.85
N PRO A 159 47.75 -3.91 -26.71
CA PRO A 159 46.92 -2.72 -26.72
C PRO A 159 47.66 -1.52 -27.34
N PRO A 160 46.96 -0.62 -28.06
CA PRO A 160 47.56 0.57 -28.62
C PRO A 160 48.01 1.54 -27.50
N PRO A 161 49.07 2.32 -27.73
CA PRO A 161 49.55 3.30 -26.76
C PRO A 161 48.51 4.40 -26.52
N VAL A 162 48.19 4.63 -25.25
CA VAL A 162 47.31 5.71 -24.80
C VAL A 162 48.00 7.04 -25.08
N ALA A 163 47.51 7.79 -26.06
CA ALA A 163 47.95 9.14 -26.32
C ALA A 163 47.51 10.05 -25.16
N ALA A 164 48.49 10.68 -24.50
CA ALA A 164 48.25 11.68 -23.46
C ALA A 164 47.47 12.87 -24.04
N GLN A 165 46.25 13.10 -23.55
CA GLN A 165 45.50 14.28 -23.91
C GLN A 165 46.06 15.51 -23.15
N PRO A 166 46.27 16.64 -23.84
CA PRO A 166 46.69 17.88 -23.19
C PRO A 166 45.55 18.44 -22.34
N VAL A 167 45.83 18.65 -21.06
CA VAL A 167 44.96 19.34 -20.11
C VAL A 167 44.81 20.81 -20.55
N ALA A 168 43.61 21.19 -20.97
CA ALA A 168 43.29 22.58 -21.27
C ALA A 168 43.14 23.39 -19.95
N PRO A 169 43.69 24.61 -19.87
CA PRO A 169 43.56 25.44 -18.68
C PRO A 169 42.14 25.99 -18.51
N LEU A 170 41.57 25.82 -17.31
CA LEU A 170 40.30 26.41 -16.89
C LEU A 170 40.36 27.95 -16.88
N PRO A 171 39.44 28.66 -17.57
CA PRO A 171 39.31 30.10 -17.41
C PRO A 171 38.51 30.42 -16.14
N LEU A 172 39.20 30.88 -15.09
CA LEU A 172 38.60 31.59 -13.96
C LEU A 172 38.13 32.97 -14.43
N ARG A 173 36.84 33.09 -14.75
CA ARG A 173 36.16 34.40 -14.84
C ARG A 173 34.93 34.38 -13.95
N ALA A 174 35.06 35.05 -12.80
CA ALA A 174 33.94 35.41 -11.95
C ALA A 174 33.04 36.39 -12.72
N GLN A 175 31.86 35.92 -13.13
CA GLN A 175 30.80 36.78 -13.64
C GLN A 175 29.95 37.27 -12.45
N PRO A 176 29.64 38.57 -12.35
CA PRO A 176 28.70 39.07 -11.35
C PRO A 176 27.29 38.57 -11.65
N LEU A 177 26.63 38.01 -10.64
CA LEU A 177 25.25 37.52 -10.71
C LEU A 177 24.28 38.67 -11.06
N PRO A 178 23.34 38.48 -12.00
CA PRO A 178 22.30 39.45 -12.29
C PRO A 178 21.34 39.55 -11.09
N VAL A 179 21.09 40.78 -10.64
CA VAL A 179 20.09 41.11 -9.61
C VAL A 179 18.71 40.76 -10.16
N LEU A 180 18.06 39.75 -9.58
CA LEU A 180 16.68 39.38 -9.91
C LEU A 180 15.71 40.47 -9.44
N PRO A 181 14.72 40.87 -10.28
CA PRO A 181 13.65 41.78 -9.86
C PRO A 181 12.74 41.11 -8.81
N PRO A 182 12.11 41.89 -7.91
CA PRO A 182 11.23 41.35 -6.88
C PRO A 182 10.00 40.67 -7.51
N LEU A 183 9.72 39.45 -7.05
CA LEU A 183 8.56 38.67 -7.47
C LEU A 183 7.25 39.41 -7.13
N PRO A 184 6.27 39.45 -8.05
CA PRO A 184 4.99 40.08 -7.79
C PRO A 184 4.21 39.34 -6.70
N ARG A 185 3.84 40.06 -5.64
CA ARG A 185 2.96 39.58 -4.56
C ARG A 185 1.64 39.07 -5.14
N ARG A 186 1.41 37.76 -5.01
CA ARG A 186 0.18 37.07 -5.42
C ARG A 186 -0.97 37.57 -4.53
N ARG A 187 -1.87 38.39 -5.10
CA ARG A 187 -3.06 38.92 -4.44
C ARG A 187 -4.02 37.76 -4.17
N GLY A 188 -4.28 37.44 -2.90
CA GLY A 188 -5.12 36.32 -2.49
C GLY A 188 -6.54 36.39 -3.06
N ARG A 189 -7.02 35.26 -3.59
CA ARG A 189 -8.37 35.07 -4.19
C ARG A 189 -9.50 34.95 -3.16
N THR A 190 -9.26 35.31 -1.90
CA THR A 190 -10.25 35.25 -0.81
C THR A 190 -11.49 36.12 -1.06
N GLY A 191 -11.36 37.20 -1.84
CA GLY A 191 -12.51 38.05 -2.20
C GLY A 191 -13.55 37.41 -3.13
N LEU A 192 -13.16 36.40 -3.92
CA LEU A 192 -14.06 35.81 -4.92
C LEU A 192 -14.94 34.71 -4.32
N VAL A 193 -14.43 33.99 -3.33
CA VAL A 193 -15.18 32.92 -2.63
C VAL A 193 -16.28 33.50 -1.75
N VAL A 194 -16.03 34.62 -1.07
CA VAL A 194 -17.06 35.30 -0.24
C VAL A 194 -18.22 35.82 -1.09
N GLY A 195 -17.95 36.30 -2.31
CA GLY A 195 -18.99 36.76 -3.23
C GLY A 195 -19.91 35.62 -3.73
N LEU A 196 -19.35 34.43 -3.92
CA LEU A 196 -20.11 33.28 -4.43
C LEU A 196 -21.00 32.65 -3.35
N VAL A 197 -20.51 32.58 -2.11
CA VAL A 197 -21.31 32.12 -0.95
C VAL A 197 -22.48 33.07 -0.68
N ALA A 198 -22.28 34.39 -0.75
CA ALA A 198 -23.35 35.36 -0.58
C ALA A 198 -24.45 35.24 -1.66
N LEU A 199 -24.08 34.92 -2.91
CA LEU A 199 -25.03 34.71 -4.00
C LEU A 199 -25.88 33.45 -3.77
N VAL A 200 -25.26 32.34 -3.33
CA VAL A 200 -25.96 31.07 -3.06
C VAL A 200 -26.94 31.22 -1.90
N VAL A 201 -26.55 31.91 -0.83
CA VAL A 201 -27.45 32.19 0.30
C VAL A 201 -28.64 33.05 -0.15
N LEU A 202 -28.43 34.01 -1.06
CA LEU A 202 -29.50 34.87 -1.56
C LEU A 202 -30.48 34.11 -2.47
N VAL A 203 -29.99 33.16 -3.27
CA VAL A 203 -30.84 32.27 -4.09
C VAL A 203 -31.63 31.29 -3.23
N LEU A 204 -31.03 30.75 -2.16
CA LEU A 204 -31.73 29.86 -1.21
C LEU A 204 -32.77 30.62 -0.38
N ALA A 205 -32.49 31.85 0.03
CA ALA A 205 -33.45 32.71 0.73
C ALA A 205 -34.62 33.13 -0.18
N ALA A 206 -34.37 33.35 -1.48
CA ALA A 206 -35.44 33.68 -2.44
C ALA A 206 -36.23 32.45 -2.91
N GLY A 207 -35.63 31.25 -2.94
CA GLY A 207 -36.27 30.00 -3.37
C GLY A 207 -37.00 29.22 -2.27
N GLY A 208 -36.72 29.51 -0.99
CA GLY A 208 -37.21 28.74 0.17
C GLY A 208 -38.72 28.79 0.44
N ALA A 209 -39.48 29.67 -0.21
CA ALA A 209 -40.93 29.76 -0.01
C ALA A 209 -41.74 28.68 -0.77
N GLY A 210 -41.14 27.95 -1.71
CA GLY A 210 -41.86 27.01 -2.60
C GLY A 210 -41.92 25.54 -2.14
N VAL A 211 -41.05 25.11 -1.21
CA VAL A 211 -40.81 23.68 -0.95
C VAL A 211 -41.47 23.17 0.34
N ALA A 212 -41.85 24.07 1.26
CA ALA A 212 -42.46 23.69 2.54
C ALA A 212 -43.91 23.17 2.45
N VAL A 213 -44.59 23.33 1.31
CA VAL A 213 -45.99 22.87 1.13
C VAL A 213 -46.08 21.44 0.56
N LEU A 214 -45.01 20.89 -0.01
CA LEU A 214 -45.04 19.57 -0.66
C LEU A 214 -44.58 18.41 0.24
N LEU A 215 -43.90 18.69 1.36
CA LEU A 215 -43.37 17.65 2.27
C LEU A 215 -44.26 17.33 3.47
N HIS A 216 -45.42 17.98 3.62
CA HIS A 216 -46.38 17.69 4.70
C HIS A 216 -47.51 16.74 4.29
N ALA A 217 -47.48 16.20 3.06
CA ALA A 217 -48.54 15.35 2.49
C ALA A 217 -48.22 13.84 2.44
N LEU A 218 -47.09 13.39 3.02
CA LEU A 218 -46.69 11.97 2.98
C LEU A 218 -46.43 11.34 4.37
N SER A 219 -46.93 11.94 5.45
CA SER A 219 -46.90 11.32 6.78
C SER A 219 -48.30 10.88 7.19
N SER A 220 -48.59 9.59 7.06
CA SER A 220 -49.64 8.86 7.78
C SER A 220 -49.52 7.37 7.45
N ASP A 221 -48.99 6.57 8.37
CA ASP A 221 -49.60 5.26 8.65
C ASP A 221 -49.23 4.79 10.07
N ASP A 222 -50.28 4.56 10.86
CA ASP A 222 -50.29 4.10 12.25
C ASP A 222 -50.37 2.57 12.29
N GLY A 223 -49.66 1.93 13.23
CA GLY A 223 -49.77 0.49 13.51
C GLY A 223 -49.37 0.16 14.95
N PRO A 224 -50.27 -0.40 15.79
CA PRO A 224 -50.09 -0.41 17.24
C PRO A 224 -49.57 -1.73 17.84
N THR A 225 -48.97 -1.58 19.03
CA THR A 225 -48.93 -2.51 20.18
C THR A 225 -48.20 -3.86 20.07
N THR A 226 -47.23 -4.10 20.96
CA THR A 226 -47.47 -4.84 22.22
C THR A 226 -46.25 -4.82 23.13
N ALA A 227 -46.50 -4.45 24.38
CA ALA A 227 -45.58 -4.51 25.49
C ALA A 227 -45.50 -5.92 26.07
N ARG A 228 -44.31 -6.35 26.50
CA ARG A 228 -44.16 -7.41 27.49
C ARG A 228 -42.97 -7.12 28.40
N SER A 229 -43.28 -6.57 29.56
CA SER A 229 -42.39 -6.48 30.71
C SER A 229 -42.37 -7.81 31.46
N GLY A 230 -41.19 -8.22 31.92
CA GLY A 230 -41.01 -9.28 32.90
C GLY A 230 -39.72 -9.03 33.68
N PRO A 231 -39.76 -8.82 35.01
CA PRO A 231 -38.57 -8.57 35.82
C PRO A 231 -38.03 -9.89 36.39
N GLY A 232 -36.70 -10.07 36.31
CA GLY A 232 -36.00 -11.20 36.92
C GLY A 232 -34.83 -10.71 37.75
N THR A 233 -35.07 -10.48 39.04
CA THR A 233 -34.07 -10.26 40.08
C THR A 233 -33.63 -11.60 40.65
N SER A 234 -32.32 -11.88 40.77
CA SER A 234 -31.71 -12.67 41.85
C SER A 234 -30.17 -12.58 41.85
N THR A 235 -29.70 -11.90 42.89
CA THR A 235 -28.47 -11.92 43.73
C THR A 235 -27.46 -13.09 43.62
N PRO A 236 -26.21 -12.89 44.12
CA PRO A 236 -25.01 -13.67 43.83
C PRO A 236 -24.77 -14.82 44.82
N THR A 237 -23.87 -15.76 44.50
CA THR A 237 -23.33 -16.73 45.47
C THR A 237 -21.83 -16.91 45.30
N SER A 238 -21.17 -16.90 46.46
CA SER A 238 -19.74 -16.86 46.71
C SER A 238 -18.99 -18.17 46.47
N SER A 239 -17.69 -18.01 46.21
CA SER A 239 -16.52 -18.71 46.78
C SER A 239 -16.58 -20.21 47.05
N ALA A 240 -15.70 -20.95 46.37
CA ALA A 240 -15.09 -22.16 46.92
C ALA A 240 -13.60 -22.25 46.53
N THR A 241 -12.76 -22.17 47.55
CA THR A 241 -11.34 -22.51 47.55
C THR A 241 -11.19 -24.02 47.46
N GLY A 242 -10.40 -24.51 46.51
CA GLY A 242 -10.05 -25.92 46.37
C GLY A 242 -8.56 -26.07 46.06
N ASP A 243 -7.80 -26.47 47.07
CA ASP A 243 -6.40 -26.83 47.01
C ASP A 243 -6.28 -28.29 46.52
N GLY A 244 -5.41 -28.56 45.55
CA GLY A 244 -5.36 -29.85 44.86
C GLY A 244 -4.12 -30.02 43.99
N THR A 245 -3.01 -30.39 44.62
CA THR A 245 -1.81 -30.96 43.99
C THR A 245 -2.13 -32.27 43.26
N GLY A 246 -1.77 -32.39 41.98
CA GLY A 246 -1.68 -33.71 41.35
C GLY A 246 -1.78 -33.73 39.82
N ASP A 247 -0.64 -34.03 39.21
CA ASP A 247 -0.44 -34.70 37.92
C ASP A 247 -0.46 -33.91 36.59
N SER A 248 0.55 -34.24 35.79
CA SER A 248 0.91 -33.64 34.52
C SER A 248 0.13 -34.31 33.39
N ASP A 249 -1.10 -33.85 33.17
CA ASP A 249 -1.81 -34.03 31.90
C ASP A 249 -1.79 -32.69 31.16
N VAL A 250 -1.23 -32.69 29.94
CA VAL A 250 -1.31 -31.53 29.05
C VAL A 250 -2.78 -31.37 28.66
N PRO A 251 -3.50 -30.34 29.14
CA PRO A 251 -4.91 -30.18 28.82
C PRO A 251 -4.99 -29.82 27.34
N THR A 252 -5.62 -30.68 26.55
CA THR A 252 -6.14 -30.26 25.26
C THR A 252 -7.37 -29.43 25.56
N ASP A 253 -7.11 -28.12 25.73
CA ASP A 253 -8.09 -27.06 25.92
C ASP A 253 -9.09 -27.08 24.75
N SER A 254 -10.11 -27.92 24.90
CA SER A 254 -11.27 -27.96 24.02
C SER A 254 -12.19 -26.86 24.52
N GLY A 255 -11.73 -25.61 24.36
CA GLY A 255 -12.53 -24.44 24.69
C GLY A 255 -13.89 -24.58 24.02
N ASP A 256 -14.94 -24.55 24.83
CA ASP A 256 -16.32 -24.59 24.38
C ASP A 256 -16.45 -23.55 23.25
N GLY A 257 -16.85 -24.00 22.05
CA GLY A 257 -16.94 -23.17 20.84
C GLY A 257 -17.92 -21.98 20.91
N ALA A 258 -18.44 -21.67 22.10
CA ALA A 258 -19.22 -20.49 22.38
C ALA A 258 -18.39 -19.19 22.26
N ASP A 259 -17.10 -19.23 22.58
CA ASP A 259 -16.25 -18.03 22.57
C ASP A 259 -15.64 -17.72 21.19
N ASP A 260 -15.78 -18.61 20.20
CA ASP A 260 -15.27 -18.41 18.84
C ASP A 260 -16.30 -18.90 17.78
N PRO A 261 -17.38 -18.14 17.55
CA PRO A 261 -18.42 -18.49 16.58
C PRO A 261 -17.91 -18.68 15.14
N LEU A 262 -16.75 -18.11 14.80
CA LEU A 262 -16.14 -18.28 13.48
C LEU A 262 -15.20 -19.49 13.38
N GLY A 263 -14.84 -20.10 14.51
CA GLY A 263 -13.92 -21.25 14.55
C GLY A 263 -12.53 -20.93 13.98
N ILE A 264 -12.06 -19.69 14.16
CA ILE A 264 -10.77 -19.21 13.65
C ILE A 264 -9.62 -19.31 14.66
N GLY A 265 -9.86 -19.87 15.84
CA GLY A 265 -8.90 -20.05 16.92
C GLY A 265 -8.68 -18.81 17.78
N TYR A 266 -9.61 -17.85 17.74
CA TYR A 266 -9.52 -16.58 18.46
C TYR A 266 -10.85 -16.25 19.14
N PRO A 267 -10.85 -15.61 20.32
CA PRO A 267 -12.10 -15.27 21.00
C PRO A 267 -12.82 -14.10 20.30
N HIS A 268 -14.14 -14.22 20.16
CA HIS A 268 -15.05 -13.14 19.82
C HIS A 268 -15.33 -12.29 21.05
N ARG A 269 -15.06 -10.98 20.97
CA ARG A 269 -15.20 -10.05 22.09
C ARG A 269 -15.63 -8.67 21.60
N ASP A 270 -16.94 -8.42 21.69
CA ASP A 270 -17.47 -7.08 21.44
C ASP A 270 -17.03 -6.10 22.54
N LEU A 271 -16.70 -4.88 22.14
CA LEU A 271 -16.14 -3.87 23.03
C LEU A 271 -17.19 -2.82 23.39
N ALA A 272 -17.41 -2.65 24.70
CA ALA A 272 -18.20 -1.53 25.20
C ALA A 272 -17.44 -0.20 25.04
N CYS A 273 -18.16 0.91 24.91
CA CYS A 273 -17.54 2.23 24.94
C CYS A 273 -16.83 2.48 26.28
N GLY A 274 -15.68 3.15 26.25
CA GLY A 274 -14.80 3.35 27.38
C GLY A 274 -13.81 2.21 27.63
N SER A 275 -13.72 1.22 26.72
CA SER A 275 -12.80 0.09 26.87
C SER A 275 -11.32 0.46 26.69
N GLY A 276 -10.99 1.73 26.42
CA GLY A 276 -9.62 2.18 26.17
C GLY A 276 -9.31 2.23 24.68
N PHE A 277 -8.18 1.66 24.27
CA PHE A 277 -7.70 1.69 22.90
C PHE A 277 -7.53 0.29 22.33
N ILE A 278 -7.64 0.15 21.01
CA ILE A 278 -7.32 -1.09 20.29
C ILE A 278 -6.42 -0.80 19.10
N VAL A 279 -5.65 -1.81 18.69
CA VAL A 279 -4.98 -1.83 17.39
C VAL A 279 -5.88 -2.61 16.44
N VAL A 280 -6.48 -1.94 15.47
CA VAL A 280 -7.26 -2.61 14.42
C VAL A 280 -6.29 -3.25 13.45
N LEU A 281 -6.48 -4.54 13.22
CA LEU A 281 -5.73 -5.29 12.23
C LEU A 281 -6.52 -5.25 10.94
N THR A 282 -5.97 -4.63 9.90
CA THR A 282 -6.57 -4.75 8.58
C THR A 282 -5.99 -5.95 7.86
N SER A 283 -6.79 -6.51 7.00
CA SER A 283 -6.45 -7.70 6.24
C SER A 283 -6.76 -7.45 4.78
N SER A 284 -5.92 -7.98 3.90
CA SER A 284 -6.23 -8.09 2.48
C SER A 284 -7.52 -8.87 2.26
N GLU A 285 -8.26 -8.51 1.22
CA GLU A 285 -9.47 -9.22 0.78
C GLU A 285 -9.18 -10.73 0.68
N GLY A 286 -9.94 -11.54 1.41
CA GLY A 286 -9.90 -13.00 1.30
C GLY A 286 -11.27 -13.57 0.98
N PRO A 287 -11.34 -14.87 0.67
CA PRO A 287 -12.58 -15.52 0.23
C PRO A 287 -13.67 -15.52 1.30
N SER A 288 -13.32 -15.27 2.57
CA SER A 288 -14.26 -15.10 3.68
C SER A 288 -13.70 -14.19 4.77
N PRO A 289 -14.52 -13.37 5.43
CA PRO A 289 -14.09 -12.52 6.56
C PRO A 289 -13.41 -13.29 7.69
N ALA A 290 -13.83 -14.53 7.96
CA ALA A 290 -13.28 -15.38 9.02
C ALA A 290 -11.81 -15.76 8.76
N ALA A 291 -11.52 -16.36 7.60
CA ALA A 291 -10.16 -16.74 7.23
C ALA A 291 -9.21 -15.53 7.23
N THR A 292 -9.69 -14.42 6.68
CA THR A 292 -9.03 -13.13 6.61
C THR A 292 -8.72 -12.56 8.01
N ALA A 293 -9.64 -12.69 8.97
CA ALA A 293 -9.42 -12.28 10.36
C ALA A 293 -8.42 -13.17 11.10
N GLY A 294 -8.50 -14.49 10.93
CA GLY A 294 -7.56 -15.44 11.52
C GLY A 294 -6.13 -15.21 11.04
N GLU A 295 -5.94 -15.05 9.73
CA GLU A 295 -4.63 -14.72 9.14
C GLU A 295 -4.09 -13.39 9.68
N ALA A 296 -4.94 -12.38 9.79
CA ALA A 296 -4.54 -11.11 10.39
C ALA A 296 -4.04 -11.29 11.82
N LEU A 297 -4.72 -12.07 12.67
CA LEU A 297 -4.31 -12.29 14.06
C LEU A 297 -3.07 -13.18 14.20
N ASP A 298 -2.87 -14.12 13.29
CA ASP A 298 -1.70 -15.01 13.25
C ASP A 298 -0.39 -14.27 12.94
N ARG A 299 -0.46 -13.17 12.18
CA ARG A 299 0.72 -12.34 11.85
C ARG A 299 1.31 -11.59 13.04
N PHE A 300 0.59 -11.48 14.15
CA PHE A 300 0.98 -10.67 15.29
C PHE A 300 1.50 -11.55 16.43
N PRO A 301 2.59 -11.14 17.10
CA PRO A 301 3.06 -11.81 18.30
C PRO A 301 1.94 -11.95 19.33
N ARG A 302 1.98 -12.99 20.18
CA ARG A 302 0.95 -13.25 21.20
C ARG A 302 0.82 -12.17 22.30
N ALA A 303 1.55 -11.06 22.18
CA ALA A 303 1.50 -9.95 23.12
C ALA A 303 0.32 -9.03 22.77
N GLY A 304 -0.57 -8.80 23.73
CA GLY A 304 -1.81 -8.04 23.55
C GLY A 304 -2.98 -8.96 23.20
N GLY A 305 -4.07 -8.88 23.97
CA GLY A 305 -5.24 -9.75 23.81
C GLY A 305 -5.74 -9.77 22.36
N ARG A 306 -5.44 -10.86 21.65
CA ARG A 306 -5.87 -11.09 20.25
C ARG A 306 -7.31 -11.56 20.27
N ALA A 307 -8.17 -10.82 19.60
CA ALA A 307 -9.59 -11.11 19.51
C ALA A 307 -10.16 -10.55 18.21
N TYR A 308 -11.41 -10.86 17.92
CA TYR A 308 -12.19 -10.17 16.89
C TYR A 308 -13.51 -9.69 17.47
N LEU A 309 -14.10 -8.70 16.83
CA LEU A 309 -15.39 -8.12 17.22
C LEU A 309 -16.32 -7.96 16.02
N GLU A 310 -17.61 -7.82 16.29
CA GLU A 310 -18.62 -7.40 15.32
C GLU A 310 -18.89 -5.90 15.49
N PRO A 311 -18.56 -5.05 14.49
CA PRO A 311 -18.73 -3.60 14.60
C PRO A 311 -20.14 -3.13 14.94
N GLY A 312 -21.16 -3.92 14.58
CA GLY A 312 -22.57 -3.61 14.87
C GLY A 312 -23.02 -3.98 16.29
N GLN A 313 -22.25 -4.80 17.01
CA GLN A 313 -22.50 -5.20 18.40
C GLN A 313 -21.55 -4.51 19.39
N SER A 314 -20.52 -3.84 18.90
CA SER A 314 -19.54 -3.09 19.69
C SER A 314 -19.88 -1.59 19.81
N CYS A 315 -18.99 -0.81 20.42
CA CYS A 315 -19.15 0.64 20.58
C CYS A 315 -19.50 1.31 19.23
N PRO A 316 -20.48 2.24 19.16
CA PRO A 316 -21.00 2.77 17.89
C PRO A 316 -19.94 3.41 16.98
N ASN A 317 -18.85 3.92 17.54
CA ASN A 317 -17.77 4.50 16.75
C ASN A 317 -17.03 3.45 15.89
N LEU A 318 -17.07 2.18 16.30
CA LEU A 318 -16.50 1.05 15.56
C LEU A 318 -17.38 0.64 14.38
N SER A 319 -18.69 0.94 14.39
CA SER A 319 -19.57 0.68 13.24
C SER A 319 -19.15 1.46 11.98
N ASN A 320 -18.42 2.57 12.13
CA ASN A 320 -17.85 3.30 11.00
C ASN A 320 -16.70 2.56 10.32
N LEU A 321 -16.08 1.57 10.99
CA LEU A 321 -15.06 0.73 10.38
C LEU A 321 -15.66 -0.14 9.27
N THR A 322 -16.88 -0.65 9.46
CA THR A 322 -17.59 -1.47 8.48
C THR A 322 -17.72 -0.77 7.13
N ASN A 323 -17.99 0.54 7.15
CA ASN A 323 -18.15 1.34 5.93
C ASN A 323 -16.82 1.60 5.19
N LYS A 324 -15.69 1.64 5.91
CA LYS A 324 -14.37 1.95 5.33
C LYS A 324 -13.67 0.73 4.77
N VAL A 325 -13.84 -0.42 5.43
CA VAL A 325 -13.07 -1.64 5.10
C VAL A 325 -13.95 -2.82 4.67
N ASN A 326 -15.28 -2.63 4.56
CA ASN A 326 -16.25 -3.67 4.21
C ASN A 326 -16.08 -4.97 5.03
N LEU A 327 -15.61 -4.83 6.28
CA LEU A 327 -15.35 -5.96 7.16
C LEU A 327 -16.58 -6.23 8.01
N SER A 328 -17.14 -7.44 7.90
CA SER A 328 -18.19 -7.91 8.82
C SER A 328 -17.66 -8.21 10.22
N VAL A 329 -16.36 -8.49 10.33
CA VAL A 329 -15.65 -8.73 11.60
C VAL A 329 -14.32 -8.01 11.61
N VAL A 330 -13.94 -7.46 12.76
CA VAL A 330 -12.72 -6.68 12.92
C VAL A 330 -11.76 -7.41 13.85
N PRO A 331 -10.66 -7.99 13.33
CA PRO A 331 -9.59 -8.50 14.18
C PRO A 331 -8.84 -7.34 14.84
N TYR A 332 -8.49 -7.49 16.11
CA TYR A 332 -7.83 -6.44 16.87
C TYR A 332 -6.88 -6.97 17.96
N LEU A 333 -5.97 -6.10 18.42
CA LEU A 333 -5.21 -6.27 19.65
C LEU A 333 -5.77 -5.35 20.74
N GLY A 334 -5.88 -5.87 21.97
CA GLY A 334 -6.23 -5.08 23.15
C GLY A 334 -7.38 -5.69 23.97
N PRO A 335 -8.15 -4.86 24.72
CA PRO A 335 -7.98 -3.42 24.86
C PRO A 335 -6.70 -3.02 25.61
N PHE A 336 -6.20 -1.82 25.31
CA PHE A 336 -5.11 -1.14 25.99
C PHE A 336 -5.68 0.00 26.85
N PRO A 337 -5.12 0.26 28.04
CA PRO A 337 -5.63 1.33 28.91
C PRO A 337 -5.40 2.73 28.35
N ASP A 338 -4.39 2.92 27.51
CA ASP A 338 -3.99 4.19 26.93
C ASP A 338 -3.49 4.02 25.48
N ALA A 339 -3.39 5.13 24.76
CA ALA A 339 -2.96 5.17 23.37
C ALA A 339 -1.48 4.76 23.21
N VAL A 340 -0.64 5.05 24.21
CA VAL A 340 0.79 4.72 24.18
C VAL A 340 0.98 3.21 24.09
N GLY A 341 0.33 2.44 24.98
CA GLY A 341 0.42 0.97 24.95
C GLY A 341 -0.13 0.36 23.66
N ALA A 342 -1.19 0.94 23.10
CA ALA A 342 -1.70 0.52 21.79
C ALA A 342 -0.70 0.83 20.66
N CYS A 343 -0.05 1.99 20.69
CA CYS A 343 0.96 2.38 19.71
C CYS A 343 2.23 1.55 19.79
N GLU A 344 2.69 1.20 20.99
CA GLU A 344 3.80 0.26 21.19
C GLU A 344 3.48 -1.11 20.60
N ALA A 345 2.28 -1.64 20.87
CA ALA A 345 1.83 -2.91 20.30
C ALA A 345 1.73 -2.86 18.77
N ARG A 346 1.25 -1.73 18.22
CA ARG A 346 1.19 -1.51 16.77
C ARG A 346 2.58 -1.51 16.15
N MET A 347 3.53 -0.76 16.71
CA MET A 347 4.91 -0.67 16.21
C MET A 347 5.67 -2.00 16.29
N ALA A 348 5.35 -2.84 17.27
CA ALA A 348 5.92 -4.18 17.36
C ALA A 348 5.53 -5.07 16.16
N SER A 349 4.42 -4.76 15.49
CA SER A 349 4.09 -5.31 14.19
C SER A 349 4.72 -4.44 13.11
N THR A 350 5.55 -5.03 12.26
CA THR A 350 6.04 -4.32 11.06
C THR A 350 4.93 -4.10 10.01
N ASP A 351 3.67 -4.37 10.37
CA ASP A 351 2.49 -4.26 9.51
C ASP A 351 1.96 -2.83 9.52
N THR A 352 2.19 -2.14 8.41
CA THR A 352 1.79 -0.75 8.18
C THR A 352 0.31 -0.56 7.94
N THR A 353 -0.46 -1.63 7.78
CA THR A 353 -1.90 -1.56 7.48
C THR A 353 -2.74 -1.40 8.75
N THR A 354 -2.13 -1.61 9.91
CA THR A 354 -2.75 -1.40 11.22
C THR A 354 -2.93 0.07 11.59
N TYR A 355 -3.90 0.37 12.45
CA TYR A 355 -4.08 1.69 13.07
C TYR A 355 -4.65 1.58 14.49
N VAL A 356 -4.40 2.60 15.30
CA VAL A 356 -4.93 2.70 16.67
C VAL A 356 -6.24 3.46 16.66
N ILE A 357 -7.22 3.00 17.44
CA ILE A 357 -8.48 3.71 17.65
C ILE A 357 -8.86 3.68 19.13
N GLY A 358 -9.35 4.81 19.63
CA GLY A 358 -10.01 4.89 20.93
C GLY A 358 -11.42 4.31 20.85
N VAL A 359 -11.78 3.47 21.81
CA VAL A 359 -13.12 2.88 21.94
C VAL A 359 -13.95 3.78 22.85
N ALA A 360 -14.42 4.92 22.31
CA ALA A 360 -15.26 5.89 23.00
C ALA A 360 -16.42 6.32 22.10
N GLU A 361 -17.54 6.75 22.69
CA GLU A 361 -18.75 7.14 21.93
C GLU A 361 -18.50 8.27 20.93
N ASP A 362 -17.62 9.21 21.29
CA ASP A 362 -17.29 10.41 20.54
C ASP A 362 -15.98 10.27 19.73
N ALA A 363 -15.28 9.14 19.83
CA ALA A 363 -14.03 8.91 19.09
C ALA A 363 -14.32 8.64 17.61
N THR A 364 -14.22 9.68 16.79
CA THR A 364 -14.58 9.62 15.35
C THR A 364 -13.42 9.34 14.41
N ALA A 365 -12.17 9.38 14.89
CA ALA A 365 -10.96 9.27 14.07
C ALA A 365 -9.98 8.22 14.63
N ALA A 366 -9.10 7.75 13.74
CA ALA A 366 -7.93 6.98 14.15
C ALA A 366 -7.00 7.87 14.99
N THR A 367 -6.35 7.28 15.99
CA THR A 367 -5.35 7.96 16.80
C THR A 367 -4.01 7.92 16.08
N TYR A 368 -3.45 9.09 15.78
CA TYR A 368 -2.07 9.19 15.31
C TYR A 368 -1.14 8.85 16.45
N CYS A 369 -0.29 7.84 16.26
CA CYS A 369 0.60 7.37 17.32
C CYS A 369 1.63 8.42 17.68
N ALA A 370 2.08 9.20 16.70
CA ALA A 370 2.95 10.34 16.97
C ALA A 370 2.33 11.35 17.95
N CYS A 371 1.00 11.48 18.07
CA CYS A 371 0.39 12.34 19.08
C CYS A 371 0.50 11.80 20.52
N SER A 372 0.86 10.53 20.70
CA SER A 372 0.96 9.88 22.01
C SER A 372 2.37 9.92 22.60
N TYR A 373 3.38 10.33 21.82
CA TYR A 373 4.78 10.42 22.24
C TYR A 373 5.24 11.88 22.33
N ASP A 374 6.18 12.15 23.21
CA ASP A 374 6.90 13.41 23.23
C ASP A 374 7.71 13.57 21.93
N ALA A 375 7.69 14.76 21.34
CA ALA A 375 8.42 15.05 20.10
C ALA A 375 9.93 14.76 20.21
N ALA A 376 10.51 14.84 21.42
CA ALA A 376 11.91 14.51 21.67
C ALA A 376 12.21 13.00 21.60
N ASP A 377 11.19 12.16 21.80
CA ASP A 377 11.30 10.69 21.74
C ASP A 377 11.01 10.13 20.34
N LEU A 378 10.45 10.95 19.45
CA LEU A 378 10.19 10.58 18.06
C LEU A 378 11.49 10.55 17.24
N PRO A 379 11.66 9.57 16.34
CA PRO A 379 12.88 9.48 15.56
C PRO A 379 12.99 10.64 14.56
N PRO A 380 14.20 11.15 14.31
CA PRO A 380 14.41 12.08 13.22
C PRO A 380 14.17 11.36 11.88
N LEU A 381 13.33 11.93 11.02
CA LEU A 381 13.13 11.43 9.67
C LEU A 381 13.77 12.38 8.67
N ASN A 382 14.44 11.84 7.66
CA ASN A 382 15.04 12.62 6.59
C ASN A 382 15.01 11.80 5.29
N ASP A 383 15.43 12.45 4.21
CA ASP A 383 15.64 11.79 2.91
C ASP A 383 16.87 10.88 3.03
N VAL A 384 16.68 9.71 3.64
CA VAL A 384 17.68 8.65 3.66
C VAL A 384 17.67 8.08 2.25
N ASP A 385 18.81 8.16 1.54
CA ASP A 385 19.06 7.65 0.18
C ASP A 385 17.98 6.67 -0.29
N ASP A 386 17.24 7.00 -1.38
CA ASP A 386 16.17 6.30 -2.17
C ASP A 386 15.70 4.85 -1.85
N ALA A 387 16.44 4.09 -1.06
CA ALA A 387 16.05 2.85 -0.41
C ALA A 387 14.69 2.96 0.30
N ASP A 388 13.90 1.91 0.15
CA ASP A 388 12.68 1.71 0.91
C ASP A 388 13.00 1.75 2.41
N PRO A 389 12.37 2.63 3.21
CA PRO A 389 12.51 2.57 4.64
C PRO A 389 12.00 1.20 5.11
N VAL A 390 12.79 0.51 5.93
CA VAL A 390 12.46 -0.81 6.47
C VAL A 390 12.16 -0.67 7.96
N GLY A 391 11.18 -1.43 8.46
CA GLY A 391 10.85 -1.47 9.88
C GLY A 391 10.24 -0.16 10.38
N ASN A 392 10.74 0.34 11.52
CA ASN A 392 10.16 1.47 12.24
C ASN A 392 10.14 2.77 11.42
N ASP A 393 11.11 2.99 10.54
CA ASP A 393 11.21 4.22 9.74
C ASP A 393 10.02 4.37 8.80
N ARG A 394 9.54 3.25 8.23
CA ARG A 394 8.36 3.23 7.36
C ARG A 394 7.10 3.56 8.15
N PHE A 395 6.96 3.00 9.36
CA PHE A 395 5.86 3.30 10.27
C PHE A 395 5.79 4.81 10.55
N TRP A 396 6.88 5.41 10.99
CA TRP A 396 6.91 6.84 11.33
C TRP A 396 6.73 7.74 10.11
N THR A 397 7.22 7.32 8.95
CA THR A 397 6.99 8.04 7.70
C THR A 397 5.52 8.06 7.30
N LEU A 398 4.78 6.96 7.50
CA LEU A 398 3.35 6.90 7.25
C LEU A 398 2.58 7.82 8.23
N GLU A 399 2.91 7.76 9.52
CA GLU A 399 2.32 8.64 10.53
C GLU A 399 2.52 10.12 10.18
N LEU A 400 3.76 10.50 9.83
CA LEU A 400 4.08 11.84 9.33
C LEU A 400 3.20 12.23 8.14
N GLN A 401 3.11 11.37 7.12
CA GLN A 401 2.40 11.71 5.87
C GLN A 401 0.90 11.90 6.07
N TYR A 402 0.29 11.13 6.98
CA TYR A 402 -1.10 11.33 7.38
C TYR A 402 -1.27 12.64 8.15
N MET A 403 -0.39 12.94 9.12
CA MET A 403 -0.45 14.18 9.88
C MET A 403 -0.23 15.40 8.97
N LEU A 404 0.66 15.34 7.98
CA LEU A 404 0.85 16.39 6.98
C LEU A 404 -0.39 16.59 6.11
N TRP A 405 -1.16 15.54 5.83
CA TRP A 405 -2.44 15.64 5.11
C TRP A 405 -3.49 16.36 5.96
N GLU A 406 -3.67 15.94 7.21
CA GLU A 406 -4.59 16.60 8.15
C GLU A 406 -4.20 18.08 8.40
N ALA A 407 -2.90 18.38 8.47
CA ALA A 407 -2.40 19.73 8.61
C ALA A 407 -2.57 20.60 7.33
N GLY A 408 -2.90 19.98 6.18
CA GLY A 408 -3.13 20.66 4.90
C GLY A 408 -1.88 20.84 4.02
N TYR A 409 -0.75 20.22 4.36
CA TYR A 409 0.49 20.29 3.58
C TYR A 409 0.59 19.21 2.49
N ASN A 410 -0.11 18.07 2.66
CA ASN A 410 -0.16 16.96 1.70
C ASN A 410 -1.56 16.90 1.03
N PRO A 411 -1.85 17.69 -0.01
CA PRO A 411 -3.21 17.89 -0.54
C PRO A 411 -3.82 16.63 -1.17
N ASP A 412 -2.98 15.75 -1.70
CA ASP A 412 -3.42 14.57 -2.45
C ASP A 412 -3.50 13.32 -1.56
N LYS A 413 -3.34 13.47 -0.23
CA LYS A 413 -3.29 12.36 0.74
C LYS A 413 -2.31 11.27 0.30
N LEU A 414 -1.15 11.68 -0.19
CA LEU A 414 -0.14 10.74 -0.65
C LEU A 414 0.56 10.12 0.54
N VAL A 415 0.33 8.82 0.75
CA VAL A 415 0.89 8.08 1.87
C VAL A 415 1.65 6.84 1.37
N PRO A 416 2.70 7.02 0.54
CA PRO A 416 3.49 5.89 0.03
C PRO A 416 4.34 5.22 1.12
N GLY A 417 4.49 5.85 2.29
CA GLY A 417 5.38 5.38 3.36
C GLY A 417 6.86 5.57 3.04
N ARG A 418 7.18 6.42 2.06
CA ARG A 418 8.57 6.81 1.70
C ARG A 418 8.81 8.29 1.97
N TYR A 419 9.94 8.61 2.58
CA TYR A 419 10.37 9.98 2.83
C TYR A 419 11.14 10.54 1.61
N GLY A 420 10.45 10.73 0.48
CA GLY A 420 11.07 11.26 -0.74
C GLY A 420 10.93 12.77 -0.91
N GLU A 421 11.37 13.30 -2.05
CA GLU A 421 11.37 14.74 -2.40
C GLU A 421 10.05 15.47 -2.10
N ARG A 422 8.92 14.80 -2.32
CA ARG A 422 7.58 15.36 -2.07
C ARG A 422 7.31 15.55 -0.58
N THR A 423 7.63 14.53 0.23
CA THR A 423 7.54 14.61 1.70
C THR A 423 8.47 15.69 2.22
N VAL A 424 9.70 15.76 1.70
CA VAL A 424 10.67 16.84 2.00
C VAL A 424 10.06 18.22 1.69
N ALA A 425 9.38 18.38 0.56
CA ALA A 425 8.73 19.64 0.19
C ALA A 425 7.60 20.01 1.18
N PHE A 426 6.77 19.04 1.60
CA PHE A 426 5.72 19.25 2.60
C PHE A 426 6.30 19.64 3.96
N VAL A 427 7.38 18.99 4.39
CA VAL A 427 8.07 19.29 5.64
C VAL A 427 8.71 20.67 5.60
N ARG A 428 9.33 21.07 4.48
CA ARG A 428 9.85 22.44 4.30
C ARG A 428 8.76 23.50 4.37
N ALA A 429 7.58 23.22 3.83
CA ALA A 429 6.44 24.13 3.91
C ALA A 429 5.97 24.30 5.36
N LEU A 430 5.82 23.20 6.10
CA LEU A 430 5.53 23.23 7.53
C LEU A 430 6.58 24.03 8.32
N GLN A 431 7.87 23.76 8.08
CA GLN A 431 8.96 24.47 8.74
C GLN A 431 8.93 25.97 8.47
N ALA A 432 8.69 26.36 7.22
CA ALA A 432 8.60 27.77 6.84
C ALA A 432 7.41 28.47 7.52
N ASP A 433 6.26 27.81 7.61
CA ASP A 433 5.05 28.36 8.23
C ASP A 433 5.17 28.52 9.75
N HIS A 434 6.10 27.80 10.38
CA HIS A 434 6.38 27.84 11.82
C HIS A 434 7.71 28.55 12.17
N ASP A 435 8.29 29.32 11.25
CA ASP A 435 9.56 30.04 11.43
C ASP A 435 10.74 29.13 11.87
N LEU A 436 10.72 27.85 11.48
CA LEU A 436 11.79 26.88 11.71
C LEU A 436 12.84 26.94 10.59
N THR A 437 14.00 26.32 10.83
CA THR A 437 15.01 26.16 9.77
C THR A 437 14.48 25.19 8.71
N THR A 438 14.37 25.63 7.45
CA THR A 438 13.78 24.86 6.35
C THR A 438 14.74 23.80 5.78
N THR A 439 15.10 22.82 6.60
CA THR A 439 16.00 21.72 6.22
C THR A 439 15.27 20.70 5.33
N GLY A 440 13.98 20.50 5.58
CA GLY A 440 13.20 19.39 5.05
C GLY A 440 13.46 18.06 5.75
N ALA A 441 14.18 18.07 6.87
CA ALA A 441 14.28 16.96 7.80
C ALA A 441 13.26 17.15 8.93
N LEU A 442 12.66 16.07 9.40
CA LEU A 442 11.71 16.06 10.50
C LEU A 442 12.46 15.78 11.82
N ASP A 443 12.88 16.86 12.47
CA ASP A 443 13.49 16.83 13.81
C ASP A 443 12.45 17.07 14.92
N ALA A 444 12.88 17.04 16.18
CA ALA A 444 11.99 17.22 17.34
C ALA A 444 11.21 18.56 17.30
N ALA A 445 11.83 19.65 16.82
CA ALA A 445 11.15 20.94 16.68
C ALA A 445 10.06 20.88 15.61
N THR A 446 10.34 20.20 14.49
CA THR A 446 9.37 20.01 13.41
C THR A 446 8.24 19.05 13.81
N TRP A 447 8.55 17.99 14.57
CA TRP A 447 7.55 17.11 15.18
C TRP A 447 6.63 17.89 16.11
N THR A 448 7.18 18.73 16.99
CA THR A 448 6.40 19.58 17.90
C THR A 448 5.45 20.48 17.11
N ALA A 449 5.95 21.18 16.09
CA ALA A 449 5.14 22.05 15.25
C ALA A 449 4.00 21.30 14.53
N LEU A 450 4.25 20.08 14.07
CA LEU A 450 3.23 19.25 13.45
C LEU A 450 2.20 18.75 14.46
N GLN A 451 2.65 18.28 15.63
CA GLN A 451 1.78 17.81 16.72
C GLN A 451 0.86 18.93 17.20
N ASP A 452 1.39 20.13 17.48
CA ASP A 452 0.60 21.31 17.88
C ASP A 452 -0.51 21.65 16.88
N ARG A 453 -0.35 21.24 15.62
CA ARG A 453 -1.31 21.49 14.55
C ARG A 453 -2.43 20.45 14.49
N VAL A 454 -2.16 19.18 14.80
CA VAL A 454 -3.07 18.05 14.54
C VAL A 454 -3.40 17.19 15.76
N CYS A 455 -2.75 17.42 16.89
CA CYS A 455 -2.95 16.73 18.16
C CYS A 455 -3.55 17.73 19.19
N PRO A 456 -4.86 18.01 19.13
CA PRO A 456 -5.50 19.03 19.96
C PRO A 456 -5.63 18.68 21.45
#